data_AF-A0A2H3CPK7-F1
#
_entry.id   AF-A0A2H3CPK7-F1
#
_cell.length_a   1.000
_cell.length_b   1.000
_cell.length_c   1.000
_cell.angle_alpha   90.00
_cell.angle_beta   90.00
_cell.angle_gamma   90.00
#
_symmetry.space_group_name_H-M   'P 1'
#
loop_
_entity.id
_entity.type
_entity.pdbx_description
1 polymer ?
#
loop_
_entity_poly.entity_id
_entity_poly.type
_entity_poly.pdbx_seq_one_letter_code
_entity_poly.pdbx_strand_id
1 'polypeptide(L)'
;VRKNGDCPTRGWFICKLRAVFPDKCIAGQSMRAGGATGLAEDGTAPHIIQATGRWSTDTFQIYIRKNPVLLQAILFSRREAARSTQSF
;
A
#
# COMPACT_ATOMS: atom_id res chain seq x y z
N VAL A 1 -19.43 13.08 -3.81
CA VAL A 1 -20.53 13.64 -4.64
C VAL A 1 -20.49 15.16 -4.50
N ARG A 2 -20.76 15.92 -5.56
CA ARG A 2 -20.86 17.38 -5.45
C ARG A 2 -22.07 17.73 -4.56
N LYS A 3 -22.05 18.86 -3.86
CA LYS A 3 -23.17 19.25 -2.96
C LYS A 3 -24.52 19.33 -3.70
N ASN A 4 -24.49 19.56 -5.01
CA ASN A 4 -25.66 19.63 -5.89
C ASN A 4 -26.06 18.27 -6.50
N GLY A 5 -25.46 17.15 -6.09
CA GLY A 5 -25.80 15.81 -6.59
C GLY A 5 -25.17 15.44 -7.94
N ASP A 6 -24.55 16.39 -8.64
CA ASP A 6 -23.91 16.12 -9.93
C ASP A 6 -22.79 15.09 -9.83
N CYS A 7 -22.69 14.28 -10.89
CA CYS A 7 -21.59 13.34 -11.06
C CYS A 7 -20.25 14.10 -11.08
N PRO A 8 -19.32 13.79 -10.15
CA PRO A 8 -18.05 14.48 -10.11
C PRO A 8 -17.21 14.16 -11.35
N THR A 9 -16.72 15.21 -12.00
CA THR A 9 -15.80 15.06 -13.13
C THR A 9 -14.38 14.70 -12.65
N ARG A 10 -13.54 14.19 -13.57
CA ARG A 10 -12.10 13.98 -13.29
C ARG A 10 -11.43 15.24 -12.75
N GLY A 11 -11.71 16.41 -13.34
CA GLY A 11 -11.15 17.69 -12.90
C GLY A 11 -11.57 18.06 -11.48
N TRP A 12 -12.83 17.81 -11.12
CA TRP A 12 -13.32 17.99 -9.76
C TRP A 12 -12.56 17.09 -8.76
N PHE A 13 -12.37 15.82 -9.12
CA PHE A 13 -11.65 14.87 -8.27
C PHE A 13 -10.20 15.29 -8.07
N ILE A 14 -9.48 15.66 -9.14
CA ILE A 14 -8.08 16.10 -9.06
C ILE A 14 -7.95 17.39 -8.24
N CYS A 15 -8.88 18.34 -8.40
CA CYS A 15 -8.89 19.56 -7.59
C CYS A 15 -9.03 19.25 -6.10
N LYS A 16 -9.97 18.37 -5.73
CA LYS A 16 -10.15 17.92 -4.35
C LYS A 16 -8.95 17.14 -3.82
N LEU A 17 -8.38 16.27 -4.65
CA LEU A 17 -7.18 15.51 -4.31
C LEU A 17 -6.01 16.45 -3.96
N ARG A 18 -5.77 17.47 -4.79
CA ARG A 18 -4.71 18.46 -4.58
C ARG A 18 -4.91 19.36 -3.37
N ALA A 19 -6.15 19.55 -2.94
CA ALA A 19 -6.44 20.29 -1.71
C ALA A 19 -6.02 19.49 -0.46
N VAL A 20 -6.06 18.15 -0.51
CA VAL A 20 -5.63 17.27 0.59
C VAL A 20 -4.14 16.94 0.48
N PHE A 21 -3.67 16.68 -0.73
CA PHE A 21 -2.27 16.35 -1.05
C PHE A 21 -1.73 17.38 -2.05
N PRO A 22 -1.09 18.47 -1.58
CA PRO A 22 -0.54 19.49 -2.46
C PRO A 22 0.55 18.97 -3.41
N ASP A 23 1.24 17.89 -3.01
CA ASP A 23 2.26 17.22 -3.81
C ASP A 23 1.64 16.58 -5.07
N LYS A 24 2.15 16.99 -6.24
CA LYS A 24 1.71 16.50 -7.55
C LYS A 24 2.19 15.07 -7.85
N CYS A 25 3.15 14.55 -7.10
CA CYS A 25 3.58 13.16 -7.17
C CYS A 25 2.53 12.20 -6.58
N ILE A 26 1.58 12.71 -5.80
CA ILE A 26 0.46 11.93 -5.25
C ILE A 26 -0.73 12.03 -6.20
N ALA A 27 -1.11 10.89 -6.76
CA ALA A 27 -2.20 10.77 -7.73
C ALA A 27 -2.99 9.46 -7.51
N GLY A 28 -4.03 9.23 -8.31
CA GLY A 28 -4.82 8.00 -8.23
C GLY A 28 -3.97 6.72 -8.34
N GLN A 29 -2.88 6.74 -9.12
CA GLN A 29 -1.97 5.59 -9.23
C GLN A 29 -1.19 5.34 -7.94
N SER A 30 -0.64 6.37 -7.30
CA SER A 30 0.08 6.20 -6.04
C SER A 30 -0.86 5.75 -4.91
N MET A 31 -2.10 6.25 -4.89
CA MET A 31 -3.14 5.78 -3.96
C MET A 31 -3.51 4.32 -4.18
N ARG A 32 -3.65 3.90 -5.44
CA ARG A 32 -3.95 2.50 -5.79
C ARG A 32 -2.80 1.57 -5.38
N ALA A 33 -1.56 1.97 -5.63
CA ALA A 33 -0.37 1.24 -5.20
C ALA A 33 -0.32 1.15 -3.66
N GLY A 34 -0.46 2.28 -2.97
CA GLY A 34 -0.44 2.34 -1.51
C GLY A 34 -1.57 1.52 -0.86
N GLY A 35 -2.77 1.51 -1.46
CA GLY A 35 -3.88 0.68 -1.01
C GLY A 35 -3.59 -0.81 -1.12
N ALA A 36 -2.95 -1.27 -2.21
CA ALA A 36 -2.50 -2.66 -2.31
C ALA A 36 -1.43 -2.99 -1.26
N THR A 37 -0.47 -2.10 -1.05
CA THR A 37 0.58 -2.29 -0.04
C THR A 37 -0.02 -2.38 1.37
N GLY A 38 -0.93 -1.47 1.74
CA GLY A 38 -1.58 -1.47 3.05
C GLY A 38 -2.38 -2.74 3.31
N LEU A 39 -3.19 -3.17 2.33
CA LEU A 39 -3.93 -4.44 2.45
C LEU A 39 -2.99 -5.64 2.62
N ALA A 40 -1.87 -5.66 1.90
CA ALA A 40 -0.86 -6.72 2.05
C ALA A 40 -0.16 -6.67 3.42
N GLU A 41 0.05 -5.48 3.98
CA GLU A 41 0.59 -5.30 5.33
C GLU A 41 -0.37 -5.82 6.41
N ASP A 42 -1.67 -5.62 6.21
CA ASP A 42 -2.74 -6.17 7.06
C ASP A 42 -2.94 -7.69 6.90
N GLY A 43 -2.18 -8.34 6.01
CA GLY A 43 -2.28 -9.78 5.76
C GLY A 43 -3.47 -10.19 4.89
N THR A 44 -4.07 -9.25 4.16
CA THR A 44 -5.17 -9.55 3.23
C THR A 44 -4.70 -10.51 2.14
N ALA A 45 -5.51 -11.53 1.85
CA ALA A 45 -5.17 -12.53 0.85
C ALA A 45 -5.01 -11.90 -0.56
N PRO A 46 -4.00 -12.32 -1.36
CA PRO A 46 -3.71 -11.73 -2.67
C PRO A 46 -4.91 -11.61 -3.62
N HIS A 47 -5.79 -12.62 -3.67
CA HIS A 47 -6.96 -12.62 -4.55
C HIS A 47 -8.00 -11.55 -4.16
N ILE A 48 -8.11 -11.21 -2.86
CA ILE A 48 -8.97 -10.14 -2.38
C ILE A 48 -8.38 -8.79 -2.81
N ILE A 49 -7.07 -8.58 -2.62
CA ILE A 49 -6.39 -7.36 -3.06
C ILE A 49 -6.57 -7.17 -4.57
N GLN A 50 -6.40 -8.24 -5.34
CA GLN A 50 -6.58 -8.23 -6.80
C GLN A 50 -7.99 -7.81 -7.20
N ALA A 51 -9.02 -8.40 -6.56
CA ALA A 51 -10.43 -8.07 -6.80
C ALA A 51 -10.75 -6.62 -6.39
N THR A 52 -10.29 -6.17 -5.23
CA THR A 52 -10.51 -4.81 -4.72
C THR A 52 -9.95 -3.76 -5.67
N GLY A 53 -8.73 -3.94 -6.16
CA GLY A 53 -8.18 -3.02 -7.15
C GLY A 53 -8.71 -3.24 -8.57
N ARG A 54 -9.39 -4.35 -8.86
CA ARG A 54 -9.79 -4.72 -10.24
C ARG A 54 -8.57 -4.87 -11.15
N TRP A 55 -7.56 -5.60 -10.70
CA TRP A 55 -6.45 -5.98 -11.57
C TRP A 55 -6.80 -7.24 -12.36
N SER A 56 -6.55 -7.21 -13.67
CA SER A 56 -6.75 -8.37 -14.54
C SER A 56 -5.72 -9.47 -14.30
N THR A 57 -4.55 -9.11 -13.77
CA THR A 57 -3.42 -10.00 -13.49
C THR A 57 -2.86 -9.74 -12.10
N ASP A 58 -1.88 -10.53 -11.70
CA ASP A 58 -1.09 -10.38 -10.48
C ASP A 58 -0.09 -9.21 -10.51
N THR A 59 -0.19 -8.32 -11.52
CA THR A 59 0.64 -7.11 -11.67
C THR A 59 0.67 -6.21 -10.43
N PHE A 60 -0.32 -6.28 -9.54
CA PHE A 60 -0.32 -5.51 -8.30
C PHE A 60 0.81 -5.91 -7.34
N GLN A 61 1.38 -7.11 -7.47
CA GLN A 61 2.48 -7.59 -6.63
C GLN A 61 3.71 -6.68 -6.70
N ILE A 62 3.92 -5.96 -7.82
CA ILE A 62 5.04 -4.99 -7.96
C ILE A 62 4.98 -3.86 -6.92
N TYR A 63 3.80 -3.60 -6.37
CA TYR A 63 3.59 -2.57 -5.34
C TYR A 63 3.82 -3.12 -3.92
N ILE A 64 3.85 -4.43 -3.74
CA ILE A 64 4.17 -5.06 -2.45
C ILE A 64 5.69 -5.09 -2.30
N ARG A 65 6.28 -3.96 -1.90
CA ARG A 65 7.73 -3.84 -1.69
C ARG A 65 8.14 -4.29 -0.29
N LYS A 66 7.95 -5.57 0.02
CA LYS A 66 8.67 -6.19 1.13
C LYS A 66 9.93 -6.83 0.58
N ASN A 67 11.09 -6.23 0.86
CA ASN A 67 12.36 -6.83 0.48
C ASN A 67 12.61 -8.05 1.39
N PRO A 68 12.60 -9.29 0.84
CA PRO A 68 12.75 -10.50 1.65
C PRO A 68 14.10 -10.53 2.38
N VAL A 69 15.16 -9.94 1.81
CA VAL A 69 16.49 -9.86 2.45
C VAL A 69 16.45 -8.98 3.70
N LEU A 70 15.74 -7.85 3.66
CA LEU A 70 15.59 -6.98 4.82
C LEU A 70 14.71 -7.62 5.90
N LEU A 71 13.61 -8.27 5.49
CA LEU A 71 12.77 -9.02 6.43
C LEU A 71 13.54 -10.16 7.10
N GLN A 72 14.32 -10.91 6.32
CA GLN A 72 15.20 -11.97 6.77
C GLN A 72 16.21 -11.41 7.78
N ALA A 73 16.94 -10.34 7.44
CA ALA A 73 17.88 -9.70 8.35
C ALA A 73 17.23 -9.31 9.68
N ILE A 74 16.07 -8.65 9.65
CA ILE A 74 15.35 -8.23 10.86
C ILE A 74 14.92 -9.44 11.72
N LEU A 75 14.42 -10.51 11.09
CA LEU A 75 13.97 -11.71 11.79
C LEU A 75 15.14 -12.46 12.46
N PHE A 76 16.28 -12.60 11.78
CA PHE A 76 17.44 -13.31 12.33
C PHE A 76 18.24 -12.48 13.33
N SER A 77 18.40 -11.16 13.13
CA SER A 77 19.04 -10.29 14.12
C SER A 77 18.29 -10.30 15.47
N ARG A 78 16.95 -10.36 15.45
CA ARG A 78 16.15 -10.47 16.69
C ARG A 78 16.36 -11.82 17.39
N ARG A 79 16.54 -12.90 16.63
CA ARG A 79 16.80 -14.24 17.17
C ARG A 79 18.17 -14.34 17.84
N GLU A 80 19.19 -13.69 17.28
CA GLU A 80 20.54 -13.66 17.86
C GLU A 80 20.59 -12.86 19.16
N ALA A 81 19.94 -11.69 19.21
CA ALA A 81 19.84 -10.88 20.43
C ALA A 81 19.09 -11.61 21.57
N ALA A 82 18.06 -12.39 21.25
CA ALA A 82 17.36 -13.21 22.25
C ALA A 82 18.23 -14.36 22.78
N ARG A 83 19.10 -14.92 21.93
CA ARG A 83 20.00 -16.03 22.30
C ARG A 83 21.18 -15.56 23.16
N SER A 84 21.68 -14.34 22.96
CA SER A 84 22.75 -13.77 23.80
C SER A 84 22.28 -13.44 25.21
N THR A 85 20.99 -13.11 25.40
CA THR A 85 20.41 -12.75 26.70
C THR A 85 20.17 -13.97 27.62
N GLN A 86 20.07 -15.19 27.06
CA GLN A 86 19.89 -16.44 27.82
C GLN A 86 21.21 -17.14 28.20
N SER A 87 22.36 -16.56 27.86
CA SER A 87 23.68 -17.16 28.07
C SER A 87 24.40 -16.66 29.35
N PHE A 88 23.66 -16.25 30.38
CA PHE A 88 24.19 -15.87 31.70
C PHE A 88 23.58 -16.72 32.80
#